data_AF-A0A344U5Q6-F1
#
_entry.id   AF-A0A344U5Q6-F1
#
_cell.length_a   1.000
_cell.length_b   1.000
_cell.length_c   1.000
_cell.angle_alpha   90.00
_cell.angle_beta   90.00
_cell.angle_gamma   90.00
#
_symmetry.space_group_name_H-M   'P 1'
#
loop_
_entity.id
_entity.type
_entity.pdbx_description
1 polymer ?
#
loop_
_entity_poly.entity_id
_entity_poly.type
_entity_poly.pdbx_seq_one_letter_code
_entity_poly.pdbx_strand_id
1 'polypeptide(L)'
;MLEEKLDALAQVMAEHTARPFPSGCRGLDIEGQDMVLLDADSYGYAAVVREGPLSEQHRAGLTRLMSVFGKVLPAIDDEYAAEYYTHVRDMAVLAAEIASLREK
;
A
#
# COMPACT_ATOMS: atom_id res chain seq x y z
N MET A 1 -19.01 2.25 9.27
CA MET A 1 -17.88 1.29 9.35
C MET A 1 -17.26 1.00 7.99
N LEU A 2 -17.97 0.45 6.99
CA LEU A 2 -17.41 0.30 5.64
C LEU A 2 -17.26 1.63 4.90
N GLU A 3 -18.31 2.47 4.90
CA GLU A 3 -18.29 3.80 4.26
C GLU A 3 -17.19 4.70 4.87
N GLU A 4 -17.13 4.82 6.20
CA GLU A 4 -16.07 5.57 6.89
C GLU A 4 -14.65 5.11 6.51
N LYS A 5 -14.44 3.79 6.32
CA LYS A 5 -13.14 3.27 5.88
C LYS A 5 -12.87 3.58 4.41
N LEU A 6 -13.89 3.58 3.55
CA LEU A 6 -13.74 3.99 2.15
C LEU A 6 -13.38 5.48 2.03
N ASP A 7 -13.99 6.33 2.86
CA ASP A 7 -13.65 7.75 2.95
C ASP A 7 -12.21 7.94 3.45
N ALA A 8 -11.82 7.21 4.50
CA ALA A 8 -10.45 7.22 5.00
C ALA A 8 -9.45 6.73 3.93
N LEU A 9 -9.80 5.69 3.15
CA LEU A 9 -8.95 5.19 2.06
C LEU A 9 -8.80 6.25 0.97
N ALA A 10 -9.88 6.90 0.58
CA ALA A 10 -9.84 7.99 -0.40
C ALA A 10 -8.94 9.14 0.09
N GLN A 11 -9.01 9.50 1.37
CA GLN A 11 -8.15 10.52 1.97
C GLN A 11 -6.68 10.09 1.92
N VAL A 12 -6.34 8.90 2.42
CA VAL A 12 -4.95 8.39 2.43
C VAL A 12 -4.37 8.29 1.02
N MET A 13 -5.17 7.89 0.03
CA MET A 13 -4.77 7.86 -1.39
C MET A 13 -4.52 9.28 -1.94
N ALA A 14 -5.35 10.25 -1.58
CA ALA A 14 -5.15 11.65 -2.00
C ALA A 14 -3.89 12.25 -1.36
N GLU A 15 -3.67 12.00 -0.07
CA GLU A 15 -2.44 12.39 0.62
C GLU A 15 -1.20 11.74 -0.01
N HIS A 16 -1.30 10.45 -0.37
CA HIS A 16 -0.21 9.73 -1.01
C HIS A 16 0.18 10.34 -2.36
N THR A 17 -0.80 10.63 -3.22
CA THR A 17 -0.55 11.24 -4.54
C THR A 17 0.00 12.67 -4.48
N ALA A 18 -0.22 13.36 -3.35
CA ALA A 18 0.37 14.67 -3.09
C ALA A 18 1.83 14.62 -2.57
N ARG A 19 2.30 13.45 -2.09
CA ARG A 19 3.67 13.28 -1.58
C ARG A 19 4.64 13.06 -2.76
N PRO A 20 5.79 13.74 -2.80
CA PRO A 20 6.80 13.46 -3.81
C PRO A 20 7.40 12.07 -3.59
N PHE A 21 7.50 11.27 -4.66
CA PHE A 21 8.16 9.97 -4.59
C PHE A 21 9.63 10.11 -4.15
N PRO A 22 10.14 9.33 -3.17
CA PRO A 22 11.52 9.42 -2.70
C PRO A 22 12.50 9.15 -3.85
N SER A 23 13.33 10.14 -4.19
CA SER A 23 14.18 10.07 -5.38
C SER A 23 15.18 8.91 -5.33
N GLY A 24 15.70 8.60 -4.15
CA GLY A 24 16.60 7.47 -3.91
C GLY A 24 15.97 6.09 -4.09
N CYS A 25 14.64 5.99 -4.13
CA CYS A 25 13.95 4.71 -4.33
C CYS A 25 13.75 4.35 -5.81
N ARG A 26 14.10 5.23 -6.76
CA ARG A 26 13.98 4.92 -8.20
C ARG A 26 15.04 3.90 -8.61
N GLY A 27 14.60 2.70 -9.02
CA GLY A 27 15.48 1.58 -9.37
C GLY A 27 16.18 0.95 -8.16
N LEU A 28 15.73 1.27 -6.94
CA LEU A 28 16.22 0.66 -5.72
C LEU A 28 15.49 -0.67 -5.50
N ASP A 29 16.26 -1.70 -5.18
CA ASP A 29 15.78 -2.97 -4.67
C ASP A 29 16.15 -3.10 -3.20
N ILE A 30 15.17 -3.43 -2.36
CA ILE A 30 15.37 -3.74 -0.94
C ILE A 30 14.76 -5.10 -0.67
N GLU A 31 15.52 -6.02 -0.10
CA GLU A 31 15.04 -7.38 0.21
C GLU A 31 14.46 -8.13 -1.00
N GLY A 32 14.98 -7.88 -2.21
CA GLY A 32 14.48 -8.48 -3.46
C GLY A 32 13.18 -7.85 -3.96
N GLN A 33 12.81 -6.67 -3.44
CA GLN A 33 11.62 -5.93 -3.81
C GLN A 33 12.01 -4.61 -4.48
N ASP A 34 11.57 -4.44 -5.72
CA ASP A 34 11.60 -3.13 -6.39
C ASP A 34 10.66 -2.17 -5.68
N MET A 35 11.20 -1.04 -5.24
CA MET A 35 10.50 -0.06 -4.43
C MET A 35 9.43 0.70 -5.25
N VAL A 36 9.68 0.96 -6.54
CA VAL A 36 8.69 1.59 -7.44
C VAL A 36 7.51 0.65 -7.66
N LEU A 37 7.76 -0.64 -7.84
CA LEU A 37 6.69 -1.63 -7.97
C LEU A 37 5.92 -1.83 -6.65
N LEU A 38 6.61 -1.80 -5.51
CA LEU A 38 5.95 -1.89 -4.20
C LEU A 38 4.95 -0.76 -3.99
N ASP A 39 5.34 0.47 -4.34
CA ASP A 39 4.48 1.66 -4.32
C ASP A 39 3.27 1.50 -5.26
N ALA A 40 3.55 1.21 -6.53
CA ALA A 40 2.53 1.09 -7.57
C ALA A 40 1.52 -0.03 -7.30
N ASP A 41 2.00 -1.21 -6.87
CA ASP A 41 1.14 -2.34 -6.53
C ASP A 41 0.24 -2.00 -5.33
N SER A 42 0.79 -1.35 -4.30
CA SER A 42 0.04 -0.96 -3.11
C SER A 42 -1.09 0.02 -3.46
N TYR A 43 -0.78 1.04 -4.26
CA TYR A 43 -1.79 1.98 -4.75
C TYR A 43 -2.81 1.29 -5.67
N GLY A 44 -2.36 0.39 -6.53
CA GLY A 44 -3.21 -0.39 -7.42
C GLY A 44 -4.26 -1.21 -6.67
N TYR A 45 -3.85 -1.95 -5.64
CA TYR A 45 -4.81 -2.69 -4.81
C TYR A 45 -5.77 -1.77 -4.06
N ALA A 46 -5.29 -0.66 -3.49
CA ALA A 46 -6.15 0.32 -2.85
C ALA A 46 -7.22 0.86 -3.81
N ALA A 47 -6.84 1.17 -5.05
CA ALA A 47 -7.77 1.62 -6.08
C ALA A 47 -8.82 0.56 -6.40
N VAL A 48 -8.43 -0.71 -6.60
CA VAL A 48 -9.39 -1.79 -6.88
C VAL A 48 -10.34 -1.99 -5.70
N VAL A 49 -9.81 -2.02 -4.47
CA VAL A 49 -10.61 -2.14 -3.24
C VAL A 49 -11.59 -0.99 -3.09
N ARG A 50 -11.23 0.23 -3.48
CA ARG A 50 -12.14 1.36 -3.42
C ARG A 50 -13.36 1.15 -4.34
N GLU A 51 -13.12 0.73 -5.57
CA GLU A 51 -14.16 0.53 -6.59
C GLU A 51 -15.04 -0.70 -6.35
N GLY A 52 -14.48 -1.80 -5.84
CA GLY A 52 -15.22 -3.05 -5.75
C GLY A 52 -14.55 -4.17 -4.95
N PRO A 53 -15.23 -5.32 -4.77
CA PRO A 53 -14.63 -6.49 -4.15
C PRO A 53 -13.38 -6.96 -4.92
N LEU A 54 -12.39 -7.48 -4.20
CA LEU A 54 -11.20 -8.06 -4.82
C LEU A 54 -11.49 -9.42 -5.44
N SER A 55 -10.84 -9.69 -6.58
CA SER A 55 -10.67 -11.06 -7.07
C SER A 55 -9.76 -11.84 -6.12
N GLU A 56 -9.82 -13.18 -6.17
CA GLU A 56 -8.94 -14.04 -5.36
C GLU A 56 -7.45 -13.76 -5.64
N GLN A 57 -7.10 -13.54 -6.91
CA GLN A 57 -5.74 -13.16 -7.30
C GLN A 57 -5.30 -11.83 -6.66
N HIS A 58 -6.16 -10.80 -6.68
CA HIS A 58 -5.82 -9.51 -6.08
C HIS A 58 -5.73 -9.60 -4.56
N ARG A 59 -6.56 -10.43 -3.92
CA ARG A 59 -6.48 -10.70 -2.48
C ARG A 59 -5.15 -11.34 -2.11
N ALA A 60 -4.73 -12.37 -2.83
CA ALA A 60 -3.44 -13.02 -2.60
C ALA A 60 -2.27 -12.05 -2.78
N GLY A 61 -2.35 -11.16 -3.78
CA GLY A 61 -1.39 -10.09 -3.99
C GLY A 61 -1.30 -9.12 -2.80
N LEU A 62 -2.45 -8.63 -2.32
CA LEU A 62 -2.50 -7.72 -1.16
C LEU A 62 -1.97 -8.38 0.12
N THR A 63 -2.31 -9.67 0.36
CA THR A 63 -1.74 -10.43 1.49
C THR A 63 -0.22 -10.57 1.38
N ARG A 64 0.31 -10.82 0.17
CA ARG A 64 1.75 -10.86 -0.07
C ARG A 64 2.42 -9.52 0.24
N LEU A 65 1.82 -8.40 -0.17
CA LEU A 65 2.37 -7.07 0.12
C LEU A 65 2.55 -6.83 1.62
N MET A 66 1.60 -7.26 2.46
CA MET A 66 1.74 -7.15 3.92
C MET A 66 2.99 -7.86 4.45
N SER A 67 3.31 -9.02 3.88
CA SER A 67 4.53 -9.75 4.23
C SER A 67 5.81 -9.06 3.73
N VAL A 68 5.74 -8.39 2.58
CA VAL A 68 6.86 -7.62 2.01
C VAL A 68 7.18 -6.39 2.87
N PHE A 69 6.16 -5.63 3.29
CA PHE A 69 6.36 -4.45 4.15
C PHE A 69 7.04 -4.80 5.48
N GLY A 70 6.76 -5.98 6.05
CA GLY A 70 7.42 -6.45 7.27
C GLY A 70 8.94 -6.67 7.12
N LYS A 71 9.44 -6.87 5.89
CA LYS A 71 10.86 -7.05 5.58
C LYS A 71 11.51 -5.77 5.09
N VAL A 72 10.83 -5.05 4.20
CA VAL A 72 11.36 -3.85 3.55
C VAL A 72 11.47 -2.68 4.52
N LEU A 73 10.44 -2.40 5.33
CA LEU A 73 10.43 -1.20 6.18
C LEU A 73 11.61 -1.11 7.15
N PRO A 74 12.01 -2.18 7.87
CA PRO A 74 13.18 -2.13 8.73
C PRO A 74 14.52 -1.92 8.01
N ALA A 75 14.57 -2.14 6.69
CA ALA A 75 15.77 -2.04 5.86
C ALA A 75 15.90 -0.68 5.13
N ILE A 76 14.96 0.25 5.35
CA ILE A 76 15.05 1.60 4.78
C ILE A 76 15.82 2.50 5.75
N ASP A 77 17.02 2.91 5.35
CA ASP A 77 17.87 3.82 6.15
C ASP A 77 17.48 5.30 6.00
N ASP A 78 16.92 5.68 4.86
CA ASP A 78 16.51 7.06 4.58
C ASP A 78 15.20 7.40 5.30
N GLU A 79 15.24 8.42 6.17
CA GLU A 79 14.12 8.80 7.03
C GLU A 79 12.85 9.15 6.23
N TYR A 80 13.01 9.88 5.13
CA TYR A 80 11.88 10.27 4.29
C TYR A 80 11.28 9.06 3.56
N ALA A 81 12.12 8.18 3.00
CA ALA A 81 11.67 6.95 2.38
C ALA A 81 10.97 6.04 3.41
N ALA A 82 11.48 5.94 4.64
CA ALA A 82 10.87 5.16 5.69
C ALA A 82 9.48 5.70 6.06
N GLU A 83 9.34 7.02 6.20
CA GLU A 83 8.04 7.67 6.40
C GLU A 83 7.10 7.42 5.22
N TYR A 84 7.60 7.59 4.00
CA TYR A 84 6.84 7.39 2.76
C TYR A 84 6.29 5.97 2.66
N TYR A 85 7.12 4.93 2.79
CA TYR A 85 6.68 3.54 2.70
C TYR A 85 5.86 3.10 3.92
N THR A 86 6.00 3.77 5.07
CA THR A 86 5.10 3.58 6.21
C THR A 86 3.68 4.04 5.84
N HIS A 87 3.54 5.20 5.20
CA HIS A 87 2.26 5.67 4.65
C HIS A 87 1.68 4.71 3.62
N VAL A 88 2.51 4.17 2.72
CA VAL A 88 2.08 3.17 1.72
C VAL A 88 1.59 1.88 2.39
N ARG A 89 2.30 1.38 3.42
CA ARG A 89 1.85 0.23 4.21
C ARG A 89 0.48 0.50 4.82
N ASP A 90 0.29 1.66 5.45
CA ASP A 90 -0.96 1.98 6.14
C ASP A 90 -2.14 2.07 5.18
N MET A 91 -1.92 2.60 3.97
CA MET A 91 -2.89 2.54 2.87
C MET A 91 -3.27 1.10 2.51
N ALA A 92 -2.27 0.22 2.36
CA ALA A 92 -2.50 -1.17 2.00
C ALA A 92 -3.16 -1.99 3.14
N VAL A 93 -2.87 -1.67 4.41
CA VAL A 93 -3.59 -2.23 5.58
C VAL A 93 -5.05 -1.83 5.53
N LEU A 94 -5.35 -0.54 5.32
CA LEU A 94 -6.72 -0.06 5.24
C LEU A 94 -7.49 -0.71 4.06
N ALA A 95 -6.83 -0.90 2.91
CA ALA A 95 -7.39 -1.64 1.80
C ALA A 95 -7.72 -3.10 2.17
N ALA A 96 -6.85 -3.79 2.92
CA ALA A 96 -7.08 -5.16 3.36
C ALA A 96 -8.26 -5.28 4.35
N GLU A 97 -8.40 -4.30 5.23
CA GLU A 97 -9.55 -4.21 6.15
C GLU A 97 -10.86 -4.03 5.37
N ILE A 98 -10.91 -3.13 4.41
CA ILE A 98 -12.10 -2.89 3.56
C ILE A 98 -12.45 -4.15 2.76
N ALA A 99 -11.46 -4.82 2.17
CA ALA A 99 -11.66 -6.07 1.45
C ALA A 99 -12.30 -7.14 2.35
N SER A 100 -11.79 -7.30 3.58
CA SER A 100 -12.33 -8.24 4.57
C SER A 100 -13.76 -7.91 5.02
N LEU A 101 -14.14 -6.63 5.00
CA LEU A 101 -15.49 -6.18 5.35
C LEU A 101 -16.50 -6.43 4.25
N ARG A 102 -16.08 -6.41 2.99
CA ARG A 102 -16.94 -6.70 1.83
C ARG A 102 -17.22 -8.20 1.64
N GLU A 103 -16.47 -9.05 2.34
CA GLU A 103 -16.67 -10.51 2.35
C GLU A 103 -17.66 -10.98 3.41
N LYS A 104 -18.01 -10.11 4.37
CA LYS A 104 -18.97 -10.38 5.44
C LYS A 104 -20.36 -9.89 5.07
#